data_AF-A0A9P9GL13-F1
#
_entry.id   AF-A0A9P9GL13-F1
#
_cell.length_a   1.000
_cell.length_b   1.000
_cell.length_c   1.000
_cell.angle_alpha   90.00
_cell.angle_beta   90.00
_cell.angle_gamma   90.00
#
_symmetry.space_group_name_H-M   'P 1'
#
loop_
_entity.id
_entity.type
_entity.pdbx_description
1 polymer ?
#
loop_
_entity_poly.entity_id
_entity_poly.type
_entity_poly.pdbx_seq_one_letter_code
_entity_poly.pdbx_strand_id
1 'polypeptide(L)'
;MLPRSGGDKVFIEFTYRRPRLLASTLFAIYAVLLGFTASNCIIFAQYTLFAFGINKDDDFWSKTLAVGLLTAVTIIHGVFPKTGIRIQNFLGWIKIAIILFMILSGFYVVLFRPNIDAVPQGQLAWEHLWDDSSWNWGVIATSLFKVFYSYAGLDNVTNVMNEVKNPVRTLRSVALTALATACGMYLLINVAYFLVVPIDDIRGSGELVAALFFEKLFGESFGRKVLPMAVASSAIGNVLVVAFAMARIKQEIARQGFLPYSSLLSSSRPFNSPLGGFLIHYIPSFLVMVLPTGDIYSLVLEIDGYAGQMIALAVAIGLVKLRVERPDLKRPFRAWLPAVFLRIALSCALLAAPFFRPPDETATYAVVGLSIFALGVVYWYMWTIAIPRWRGTKLEEETHVLEDGTTITKLRYQ
;
A
#
# COMPACT_ATOMS: atom_id res chain seq x y z
N MET A 1 -15.61 -9.96 15.99
CA MET A 1 -15.38 -9.45 14.61
C MET A 1 -16.47 -8.45 14.32
N LEU A 2 -16.13 -7.34 13.64
CA LEU A 2 -17.11 -6.42 13.07
C LEU A 2 -17.27 -6.84 11.59
N PRO A 3 -18.32 -7.58 11.22
CA PRO A 3 -18.47 -8.14 9.88
C PRO A 3 -18.99 -7.06 8.91
N ARG A 4 -18.21 -6.01 8.72
CA ARG A 4 -18.52 -4.89 7.83
C ARG A 4 -17.30 -4.59 6.97
N SER A 5 -17.55 -4.24 5.71
CA SER A 5 -16.52 -3.75 4.79
C SER A 5 -16.00 -2.39 5.25
N GLY A 6 -14.72 -2.11 4.93
CA GLY A 6 -14.03 -0.88 5.33
C GLY A 6 -12.85 -1.08 6.28
N GLY A 7 -12.50 -2.32 6.66
CA GLY A 7 -11.26 -2.66 7.36
C GLY A 7 -11.00 -1.82 8.62
N ASP A 8 -9.79 -1.26 8.72
CA ASP A 8 -9.32 -0.46 9.85
C ASP A 8 -10.21 0.74 10.17
N LYS A 9 -10.85 1.33 9.16
CA LYS A 9 -11.80 2.43 9.35
C LYS A 9 -12.92 2.04 10.31
N VAL A 10 -13.56 0.89 10.07
CA VAL A 10 -14.69 0.40 10.87
C VAL A 10 -14.23 0.06 12.28
N PHE A 11 -13.03 -0.48 12.41
CA PHE A 11 -12.46 -0.84 13.69
C PHE A 11 -12.16 0.40 14.54
N ILE A 12 -11.51 1.41 13.96
CA ILE A 12 -11.14 2.66 14.64
C ILE A 12 -12.39 3.43 15.05
N GLU A 13 -13.38 3.55 14.16
CA GLU A 13 -14.66 4.19 14.44
C GLU A 13 -15.40 3.52 15.62
N PHE A 14 -15.42 2.18 15.65
CA PHE A 14 -16.06 1.45 16.74
C PHE A 14 -15.36 1.65 18.10
N THR A 15 -14.03 1.75 18.08
CA THR A 15 -13.17 1.78 19.27
C THR A 15 -13.02 3.18 19.86
N TYR A 16 -12.85 4.19 19.00
CA TYR A 16 -12.55 5.56 19.37
C TYR A 16 -13.76 6.46 19.08
N ARG A 17 -14.76 6.41 19.96
CA ARG A 17 -16.02 7.15 19.82
C ARG A 17 -15.94 8.62 20.25
N ARG A 18 -14.91 8.99 21.03
CA ARG A 18 -14.71 10.34 21.57
C ARG A 18 -13.30 10.84 21.21
N PRO A 19 -13.15 12.09 20.73
CA PRO A 19 -14.20 13.02 20.29
C PRO A 19 -15.01 12.49 19.10
N ARG A 20 -16.30 12.89 19.00
CA ARG A 20 -17.21 12.38 17.96
C ARG A 20 -16.63 12.64 16.56
N LEU A 21 -16.65 11.64 15.68
CA LEU A 21 -16.14 11.65 14.30
C LEU A 21 -14.61 11.85 14.13
N LEU A 22 -13.84 12.24 15.15
CA LEU A 22 -12.42 12.56 14.98
C LEU A 22 -11.63 11.39 14.41
N ALA A 23 -11.76 10.20 15.01
CA ALA A 23 -10.99 9.04 14.59
C ALA A 23 -11.32 8.59 13.15
N SER A 24 -12.61 8.67 12.78
CA SER A 24 -13.07 8.41 11.41
C SER A 24 -12.55 9.46 10.42
N THR A 25 -12.52 10.73 10.80
CA THR A 25 -11.98 11.82 9.97
C THR A 25 -10.47 11.70 9.75
N LEU A 26 -9.71 11.36 10.80
CA LEU A 26 -8.26 11.14 10.70
C LEU A 26 -7.94 9.97 9.77
N PHE A 27 -8.66 8.85 9.92
CA PHE A 27 -8.50 7.72 9.01
C PHE A 27 -8.91 8.08 7.58
N ALA A 28 -10.02 8.81 7.41
CA ALA A 28 -10.49 9.23 6.10
C ALA A 28 -9.46 10.09 5.36
N ILE A 29 -8.85 11.06 6.04
CA ILE A 29 -7.83 11.93 5.45
C ILE A 29 -6.56 11.14 5.13
N TYR A 30 -6.12 10.25 6.02
CA TYR A 30 -5.04 9.31 5.75
C TYR A 30 -5.31 8.46 4.49
N ALA A 31 -6.47 7.80 4.42
CA ALA A 31 -6.82 6.91 3.31
C ALA A 31 -7.01 7.65 1.97
N VAL A 32 -7.52 8.88 2.01
CA VAL A 32 -7.67 9.73 0.81
C VAL A 32 -6.31 10.21 0.31
N LEU A 33 -5.48 10.77 1.19
CA LEU A 33 -4.23 11.41 0.80
C LEU A 33 -3.05 10.47 0.62
N LEU A 34 -3.00 9.33 1.30
CA LEU A 34 -1.88 8.37 1.25
C LEU A 34 -2.25 7.01 0.64
N GLY A 35 -3.53 6.65 0.60
CA GLY A 35 -3.99 5.43 -0.07
C GLY A 35 -3.98 5.55 -1.60
N PHE A 36 -2.86 5.92 -2.21
CA PHE A 36 -2.68 6.08 -3.65
C PHE A 36 -1.85 4.95 -4.26
N THR A 37 -1.82 4.85 -5.60
CA THR A 37 -1.11 3.77 -6.34
C THR A 37 0.10 4.25 -7.13
N ALA A 38 0.64 5.42 -6.77
CA ALA A 38 1.75 6.07 -7.46
C ALA A 38 2.97 5.17 -7.63
N SER A 39 3.44 4.53 -6.55
CA SER A 39 4.66 3.73 -6.54
C SER A 39 4.66 2.63 -7.62
N ASN A 40 3.58 1.87 -7.76
CA ASN A 40 3.54 0.79 -8.76
C ASN A 40 3.39 1.30 -10.20
N CYS A 41 2.81 2.48 -10.39
CA CYS A 41 2.79 3.09 -11.72
C CYS A 41 4.20 3.58 -12.12
N ILE A 42 4.96 4.10 -11.15
CA ILE A 42 6.38 4.47 -11.33
C ILE A 42 7.21 3.22 -11.66
N ILE A 43 7.05 2.12 -10.91
CA ILE A 43 7.74 0.84 -11.20
C ILE A 43 7.39 0.36 -12.62
N PHE A 44 6.11 0.38 -13.01
CA PHE A 44 5.71 0.03 -14.37
C PHE A 44 6.45 0.87 -15.42
N ALA A 45 6.49 2.19 -15.22
CA ALA A 45 7.18 3.10 -16.14
C ALA A 45 8.69 2.79 -16.20
N GLN A 46 9.37 2.67 -15.06
CA GLN A 46 10.81 2.39 -14.98
C GLN A 46 11.18 1.08 -15.70
N TYR A 47 10.45 -0.01 -15.43
CA TYR A 47 10.71 -1.31 -16.08
C TYR A 47 10.41 -1.28 -17.58
N THR A 48 9.38 -0.53 -18.00
CA THR A 48 9.05 -0.35 -19.41
C THR A 48 10.15 0.43 -20.14
N LEU A 49 10.58 1.56 -19.58
CA LEU A 49 11.65 2.38 -20.18
C LEU A 49 12.97 1.63 -20.25
N PHE A 50 13.32 0.89 -19.19
CA PHE A 50 14.49 0.02 -19.18
C PHE A 50 14.47 -1.01 -20.32
N ALA A 51 13.34 -1.68 -20.51
CA ALA A 51 13.17 -2.67 -21.58
C ALA A 51 13.31 -2.08 -22.99
N PHE A 52 12.89 -0.82 -23.17
CA PHE A 52 13.04 -0.10 -24.43
C PHE A 52 14.38 0.61 -24.60
N GLY A 53 15.26 0.59 -23.58
CA GLY A 53 16.54 1.29 -23.61
C GLY A 53 16.41 2.81 -23.61
N ILE A 54 15.30 3.33 -23.07
CA ILE A 54 15.06 4.78 -22.92
C ILE A 54 15.60 5.22 -21.56
N ASN A 55 16.42 6.27 -21.55
CA ASN A 55 17.04 6.76 -20.32
C ASN A 55 15.98 7.26 -19.32
N LYS A 56 16.18 6.89 -18.05
CA LYS A 56 15.35 7.27 -16.90
C LYS A 56 15.26 8.79 -16.69
N ASP A 57 16.26 9.53 -17.16
CA ASP A 57 16.34 10.99 -16.99
C ASP A 57 15.29 11.74 -17.83
N ASP A 58 14.65 11.06 -18.79
CA ASP A 58 13.49 11.61 -19.49
C ASP A 58 12.23 11.48 -18.62
N ASP A 59 12.08 12.45 -17.73
CA ASP A 59 10.97 12.59 -16.79
C ASP A 59 9.60 12.58 -17.51
N PHE A 60 9.55 13.05 -18.77
CA PHE A 60 8.31 13.11 -19.53
C PHE A 60 7.75 11.71 -19.82
N TRP A 61 8.57 10.77 -20.31
CA TRP A 61 8.10 9.42 -20.63
C TRP A 61 7.73 8.63 -19.38
N SER A 62 8.52 8.77 -18.32
CA SER A 62 8.25 8.12 -17.04
C SER A 62 6.88 8.53 -16.49
N LYS A 63 6.61 9.85 -16.43
CA LYS A 63 5.34 10.41 -15.98
C LYS A 63 4.18 10.03 -16.90
N THR A 64 4.39 10.08 -18.21
CA THR A 64 3.35 9.76 -19.20
C THR A 64 2.91 8.30 -19.09
N LEU A 65 3.87 7.36 -18.96
CA LEU A 65 3.55 5.94 -18.79
C LEU A 65 2.86 5.66 -17.45
N ALA A 66 3.33 6.27 -16.36
CA ALA A 66 2.74 6.09 -15.04
C ALA A 66 1.29 6.61 -14.97
N VAL A 67 1.05 7.84 -15.46
CA VAL A 67 -0.30 8.44 -15.52
C VAL A 67 -1.19 7.71 -16.52
N GLY A 68 -0.64 7.29 -17.67
CA GLY A 68 -1.34 6.52 -18.68
C GLY A 68 -1.85 5.18 -18.11
N LEU A 69 -1.02 4.48 -17.34
CA LEU A 69 -1.43 3.25 -16.66
C LEU A 69 -2.56 3.51 -15.65
N LEU A 70 -2.41 4.52 -14.78
CA LEU A 70 -3.45 4.85 -13.79
C LEU A 70 -4.79 5.20 -14.46
N THR A 71 -4.74 5.94 -15.57
CA THR A 71 -5.91 6.31 -16.36
C THR A 71 -6.57 5.06 -16.96
N ALA A 72 -5.79 4.18 -17.58
CA ALA A 72 -6.30 2.94 -18.14
C ALA A 72 -6.97 2.06 -17.07
N VAL A 73 -6.33 1.88 -15.92
CA VAL A 73 -6.88 1.10 -14.79
C VAL A 73 -8.19 1.71 -14.27
N THR A 74 -8.23 3.03 -14.15
CA THR A 74 -9.42 3.77 -13.70
C THR A 74 -10.59 3.57 -14.66
N ILE A 75 -10.34 3.63 -15.98
CA ILE A 75 -11.35 3.38 -17.01
C ILE A 75 -11.80 1.91 -16.98
N ILE A 76 -10.87 0.96 -16.91
CA ILE A 76 -11.18 -0.48 -16.92
C ILE A 76 -12.09 -0.83 -15.73
N HIS A 77 -11.74 -0.44 -14.51
CA HIS A 77 -12.60 -0.75 -13.35
C HIS A 77 -13.83 0.15 -13.27
N GLY A 78 -13.73 1.40 -13.73
CA GLY A 78 -14.84 2.34 -13.72
C GLY A 78 -15.98 1.95 -14.65
N VAL A 79 -15.65 1.49 -15.87
CA VAL A 79 -16.63 1.17 -16.92
C VAL A 79 -16.88 -0.33 -17.02
N PHE A 80 -15.85 -1.16 -16.86
CA PHE A 80 -15.91 -2.62 -17.06
C PHE A 80 -15.44 -3.40 -15.81
N PRO A 81 -16.09 -3.26 -14.65
CA PRO A 81 -15.61 -3.82 -13.39
C PRO A 81 -15.38 -5.33 -13.43
N LYS A 82 -16.25 -6.09 -14.13
CA LYS A 82 -16.10 -7.55 -14.30
C LYS A 82 -14.84 -7.92 -15.09
N THR A 83 -14.51 -7.13 -16.12
CA THR A 83 -13.30 -7.34 -16.93
C THR A 83 -12.05 -7.01 -16.13
N GLY A 84 -12.06 -5.90 -15.38
CA GLY A 84 -10.96 -5.55 -14.47
C GLY A 84 -10.65 -6.66 -13.47
N ILE A 85 -11.68 -7.26 -12.86
CA ILE A 85 -11.51 -8.40 -11.93
C ILE A 85 -10.90 -9.62 -12.63
N ARG A 86 -11.28 -9.93 -13.88
CA ARG A 86 -10.67 -11.04 -14.63
C ARG A 86 -9.20 -10.78 -14.95
N ILE A 87 -8.87 -9.56 -15.41
CA ILE A 87 -7.50 -9.16 -15.75
C ILE A 87 -6.61 -9.23 -14.51
N GLN A 88 -7.03 -8.64 -13.38
CA GLN A 88 -6.22 -8.65 -12.16
C GLN A 88 -5.99 -10.07 -11.62
N ASN A 89 -6.99 -10.96 -11.73
CA ASN A 89 -6.86 -12.35 -11.28
C ASN A 89 -5.86 -13.12 -12.15
N PHE A 90 -5.91 -12.90 -13.46
CA PHE A 90 -4.96 -13.50 -14.42
C PHE A 90 -3.53 -13.01 -14.19
N LEU A 91 -3.33 -11.69 -14.09
CA LEU A 91 -2.03 -11.10 -13.75
C LEU A 91 -1.55 -11.54 -12.36
N GLY A 92 -2.48 -11.82 -11.44
CA GLY A 92 -2.22 -12.42 -10.15
C GLY A 92 -1.45 -13.75 -10.23
N TRP A 93 -1.87 -14.65 -11.11
CA TRP A 93 -1.19 -15.92 -11.35
C TRP A 93 0.14 -15.76 -12.09
N ILE A 94 0.19 -14.85 -13.07
CA ILE A 94 1.42 -14.53 -13.79
C ILE A 94 2.51 -14.06 -12.81
N LYS A 95 2.17 -13.21 -11.84
CA LYS A 95 3.16 -12.73 -10.85
C LYS A 95 3.82 -13.87 -10.09
N ILE A 96 3.03 -14.87 -9.69
CA ILE A 96 3.54 -16.03 -8.94
C ILE A 96 4.46 -16.86 -9.85
N ALA A 97 4.05 -17.07 -11.10
CA ALA A 97 4.86 -17.78 -12.09
C ALA A 97 6.20 -17.07 -12.36
N ILE A 98 6.20 -15.73 -12.45
CA ILE A 98 7.43 -14.94 -12.65
C ILE A 98 8.39 -15.13 -11.46
N ILE A 99 7.89 -14.99 -10.23
CA ILE A 99 8.75 -15.16 -9.03
C ILE A 99 9.31 -16.58 -8.96
N LEU A 100 8.48 -17.60 -9.20
CA LEU A 100 8.94 -18.99 -9.23
C LEU A 100 9.97 -19.22 -10.32
N PHE A 101 9.75 -18.67 -11.52
CA PHE A 101 10.71 -18.74 -12.61
C PHE A 101 12.06 -18.13 -12.23
N MET A 102 12.06 -16.95 -11.62
CA MET A 102 13.29 -16.28 -11.17
C MET A 102 14.03 -17.07 -10.09
N ILE A 103 13.29 -17.62 -9.11
CA ILE A 103 13.86 -18.47 -8.07
C ILE A 103 14.56 -19.68 -8.72
N LEU A 104 13.83 -20.42 -9.56
CA LEU A 104 14.35 -21.62 -10.22
C LEU A 104 15.53 -21.30 -11.13
N SER A 105 15.48 -20.20 -11.87
CA SER A 105 16.55 -19.78 -12.77
C SER A 105 17.81 -19.38 -11.99
N GLY A 106 17.68 -18.70 -10.85
CA GLY A 106 18.80 -18.35 -9.98
C GLY A 106 19.49 -19.59 -9.40
N PHE A 107 18.71 -20.55 -8.88
CA PHE A 107 19.27 -21.82 -8.37
C PHE A 107 19.91 -22.67 -9.48
N TYR A 108 19.32 -22.69 -10.68
CA TYR A 108 19.87 -23.43 -11.81
C TYR A 108 21.30 -22.98 -12.17
N VAL A 109 21.56 -21.67 -12.15
CA VAL A 109 22.89 -21.10 -12.44
C VAL A 109 23.94 -21.62 -11.47
N VAL A 110 23.63 -21.59 -10.17
CA VAL A 110 24.56 -22.01 -9.11
C VAL A 110 24.85 -23.50 -9.19
N LEU A 111 23.82 -24.32 -9.43
CA LEU A 111 23.95 -25.77 -9.41
C LEU A 111 24.60 -26.33 -10.68
N PHE A 112 24.31 -25.75 -11.85
CA PHE A 112 24.68 -26.33 -13.14
C PHE A 112 25.67 -25.50 -13.96
N ARG A 113 25.94 -24.25 -13.55
CA ARG A 113 26.91 -23.37 -14.23
C ARG A 113 27.83 -22.62 -13.26
N PRO A 114 28.59 -23.33 -12.40
CA PRO A 114 29.47 -22.71 -11.39
C PRO A 114 30.65 -21.93 -11.98
N ASN A 115 30.99 -22.13 -13.26
CA ASN A 115 32.14 -21.51 -13.93
C ASN A 115 31.77 -20.30 -14.81
N ILE A 116 30.59 -19.70 -14.64
CA ILE A 116 30.36 -18.38 -15.24
C ILE A 116 31.01 -17.37 -14.31
N ASP A 117 31.93 -16.56 -14.83
CA ASP A 117 32.59 -15.42 -14.14
C ASP A 117 31.59 -14.39 -13.54
N ALA A 118 30.28 -14.60 -13.75
CA ALA A 118 29.18 -13.77 -13.28
C ALA A 118 28.62 -14.16 -11.91
N VAL A 119 28.98 -15.32 -11.33
CA VAL A 119 28.52 -15.71 -9.98
C VAL A 119 29.48 -15.14 -8.95
N PRO A 120 29.05 -14.17 -8.11
CA PRO A 120 29.92 -13.62 -7.09
C PRO A 120 30.24 -14.70 -6.04
N GLN A 121 31.48 -15.16 -6.00
CA GLN A 121 31.89 -16.15 -5.00
C GLN A 121 31.93 -15.50 -3.61
N GLY A 122 31.29 -16.13 -2.62
CA GLY A 122 31.37 -15.71 -1.22
C GLY A 122 30.47 -14.55 -0.79
N GLN A 123 29.64 -13.97 -1.66
CA GLN A 123 28.74 -12.86 -1.27
C GLN A 123 27.67 -13.25 -0.24
N LEU A 124 27.27 -14.52 -0.21
CA LEU A 124 26.38 -15.06 0.82
C LEU A 124 27.11 -15.49 2.10
N ALA A 125 28.45 -15.37 2.16
CA ALA A 125 29.17 -15.61 3.39
C ALA A 125 28.72 -14.58 4.44
N TRP A 126 28.44 -15.06 5.65
CA TRP A 126 27.88 -14.23 6.71
C TRP A 126 28.71 -12.97 6.97
N GLU A 127 30.04 -13.08 6.91
CA GLU A 127 30.96 -11.95 7.17
C GLU A 127 30.78 -10.82 6.14
N HIS A 128 30.65 -11.16 4.85
CA HIS A 128 30.54 -10.16 3.78
C HIS A 128 29.14 -9.54 3.62
N LEU A 129 28.10 -10.21 4.10
CA LEU A 129 26.73 -9.69 4.04
C LEU A 129 26.54 -8.40 4.83
N TRP A 130 27.36 -8.18 5.87
CA TRP A 130 27.25 -7.02 6.76
C TRP A 130 28.27 -5.92 6.45
N ASP A 131 29.12 -6.11 5.44
CA ASP A 131 30.12 -5.12 5.03
C ASP A 131 29.43 -3.80 4.64
N ASP A 132 29.96 -2.70 5.18
CA ASP A 132 29.43 -1.34 5.04
C ASP A 132 27.98 -1.12 5.52
N SER A 133 27.46 -2.02 6.35
CA SER A 133 26.11 -1.87 6.90
C SER A 133 26.01 -0.71 7.89
N SER A 134 25.04 0.18 7.67
CA SER A 134 24.69 1.23 8.64
C SER A 134 23.72 0.68 9.69
N TRP A 135 24.17 0.61 10.94
CA TRP A 135 23.36 0.23 12.10
C TRP A 135 22.60 1.40 12.73
N ASN A 136 22.56 2.55 12.06
CA ASN A 136 21.79 3.70 12.51
C ASN A 136 20.29 3.38 12.50
N TRP A 137 19.58 3.69 13.60
CA TRP A 137 18.16 3.38 13.73
C TRP A 137 17.28 4.08 12.68
N GLY A 138 17.59 5.33 12.32
CA GLY A 138 16.88 6.06 11.26
C GLY A 138 16.94 5.32 9.93
N VAL A 139 18.14 4.84 9.54
CA VAL A 139 18.37 4.06 8.29
C VAL A 139 17.67 2.70 8.33
N ILE A 140 17.73 2.00 9.48
CA ILE A 140 17.04 0.73 9.67
C ILE A 140 15.52 0.93 9.56
N ALA A 141 14.98 2.00 10.17
CA ALA A 141 13.55 2.27 10.18
C ALA A 141 13.00 2.61 8.80
N THR A 142 13.69 3.43 8.01
CA THR A 142 13.27 3.73 6.61
C THR A 142 13.35 2.49 5.73
N SER A 143 14.36 1.63 5.94
CA SER A 143 14.46 0.31 5.29
C SER A 143 13.29 -0.60 5.68
N LEU A 144 12.90 -0.62 6.96
CA LEU A 144 11.74 -1.39 7.44
C LEU A 144 10.42 -0.90 6.83
N PHE A 145 10.25 0.40 6.55
CA PHE A 145 9.09 0.90 5.83
C PHE A 145 8.99 0.30 4.42
N LYS A 146 10.11 0.24 3.69
CA LYS A 146 10.18 -0.40 2.35
C LYS A 146 9.91 -1.91 2.42
N VAL A 147 10.41 -2.59 3.46
CA VAL A 147 10.11 -4.01 3.70
C VAL A 147 8.63 -4.22 3.99
N PHE A 148 8.03 -3.43 4.88
CA PHE A 148 6.59 -3.54 5.19
C PHE A 148 5.71 -3.29 3.98
N TYR A 149 6.09 -2.34 3.12
CA TYR A 149 5.39 -2.11 1.87
C TYR A 149 5.31 -3.36 1.00
N SER A 150 6.37 -4.18 0.97
CA SER A 150 6.40 -5.44 0.20
C SER A 150 5.38 -6.47 0.70
N TYR A 151 5.02 -6.41 1.99
CA TYR A 151 4.03 -7.28 2.64
C TYR A 151 2.64 -6.62 2.79
N ALA A 152 2.48 -5.38 2.32
CA ALA A 152 1.21 -4.67 2.40
C ALA A 152 0.15 -5.33 1.51
N GLY A 153 -1.13 -5.21 1.91
CA GLY A 153 -2.26 -5.77 1.18
C GLY A 153 -2.83 -7.07 1.75
N LEU A 154 -2.20 -7.66 2.78
CA LEU A 154 -2.81 -8.75 3.55
C LEU A 154 -4.14 -8.31 4.21
N ASP A 155 -4.26 -7.03 4.52
CA ASP A 155 -5.43 -6.36 5.07
C ASP A 155 -6.55 -6.13 4.02
N ASN A 156 -6.26 -6.23 2.71
CA ASN A 156 -7.26 -6.02 1.65
C ASN A 156 -8.46 -6.96 1.76
N VAL A 157 -8.27 -8.20 2.21
CA VAL A 157 -9.37 -9.14 2.45
C VAL A 157 -10.35 -8.63 3.52
N THR A 158 -9.87 -7.80 4.46
CA THR A 158 -10.71 -7.15 5.47
C THR A 158 -11.44 -5.93 4.93
N ASN A 159 -10.90 -5.30 3.89
CA ASN A 159 -11.52 -4.15 3.23
C ASN A 159 -12.77 -4.57 2.43
N VAL A 160 -12.76 -5.75 1.80
CA VAL A 160 -13.87 -6.30 0.98
C VAL A 160 -14.64 -7.44 1.67
N MET A 161 -14.76 -7.39 3.00
CA MET A 161 -15.29 -8.51 3.80
C MET A 161 -16.71 -8.94 3.42
N ASN A 162 -17.54 -8.03 2.88
CA ASN A 162 -18.90 -8.35 2.43
C ASN A 162 -18.93 -9.23 1.17
N GLU A 163 -17.86 -9.27 0.39
CA GLU A 163 -17.75 -10.07 -0.83
C GLU A 163 -17.16 -11.48 -0.57
N VAL A 164 -16.68 -11.73 0.66
CA VAL A 164 -16.00 -12.98 1.02
C VAL A 164 -17.00 -14.04 1.52
N LYS A 165 -17.01 -15.21 0.86
CA LYS A 165 -17.77 -16.38 1.35
C LYS A 165 -17.16 -16.90 2.65
N ASN A 166 -17.98 -17.06 3.69
CA ASN A 166 -17.58 -17.54 5.03
C ASN A 166 -16.34 -16.81 5.63
N PRO A 167 -16.44 -15.50 5.93
CA PRO A 167 -15.30 -14.65 6.29
C PRO A 167 -14.42 -15.19 7.42
N VAL A 168 -15.02 -15.75 8.48
CA VAL A 168 -14.28 -16.25 9.66
C VAL A 168 -13.31 -17.38 9.29
N ARG A 169 -13.80 -18.38 8.55
CA ARG A 169 -13.00 -19.54 8.14
C ARG A 169 -11.95 -19.14 7.11
N THR A 170 -12.36 -18.30 6.15
CA THR A 170 -11.48 -17.79 5.10
C THR A 170 -10.33 -16.98 5.68
N LEU A 171 -10.59 -16.02 6.57
CA LEU A 171 -9.56 -15.21 7.21
C LEU A 171 -8.55 -16.04 8.00
N ARG A 172 -9.01 -17.07 8.73
CA ARG A 172 -8.12 -17.92 9.53
C ARG A 172 -7.12 -18.71 8.67
N SER A 173 -7.56 -19.22 7.52
CA SER A 173 -6.71 -20.03 6.64
C SER A 173 -5.90 -19.15 5.69
N VAL A 174 -6.57 -18.27 4.96
CA VAL A 174 -5.99 -17.50 3.87
C VAL A 174 -4.94 -16.52 4.37
N ALA A 175 -5.16 -15.88 5.53
CA ALA A 175 -4.18 -14.93 6.04
C ALA A 175 -2.84 -15.61 6.37
N LEU A 176 -2.88 -16.79 7.01
CA LEU A 176 -1.67 -17.52 7.37
C LEU A 176 -0.98 -18.13 6.14
N THR A 177 -1.75 -18.75 5.24
CA THR A 177 -1.16 -19.37 4.03
C THR A 177 -0.60 -18.30 3.09
N ALA A 178 -1.33 -17.21 2.86
CA ALA A 178 -0.83 -16.10 2.04
C ALA A 178 0.45 -15.50 2.61
N LEU A 179 0.49 -15.23 3.92
CA LEU A 179 1.68 -14.69 4.57
C LEU A 179 2.86 -15.66 4.52
N ALA A 180 2.66 -16.94 4.84
CA ALA A 180 3.73 -17.94 4.80
C ALA A 180 4.29 -18.14 3.39
N THR A 181 3.41 -18.20 2.38
CA THR A 181 3.83 -18.30 0.97
C THR A 181 4.59 -17.05 0.53
N ALA A 182 4.12 -15.85 0.88
CA ALA A 182 4.81 -14.60 0.56
C ALA A 182 6.19 -14.53 1.23
N CYS A 183 6.30 -14.83 2.52
CA CYS A 183 7.58 -14.87 3.23
C CYS A 183 8.55 -15.86 2.59
N GLY A 184 8.10 -17.07 2.25
CA GLY A 184 8.92 -18.08 1.60
C GLY A 184 9.42 -17.62 0.22
N MET A 185 8.52 -17.11 -0.62
CA MET A 185 8.88 -16.61 -1.96
C MET A 185 9.82 -15.41 -1.89
N TYR A 186 9.57 -14.46 -0.99
CA TYR A 186 10.42 -13.28 -0.82
C TYR A 186 11.80 -13.63 -0.27
N LEU A 187 11.90 -14.58 0.66
CA LEU A 187 13.21 -15.06 1.11
C LEU A 187 13.98 -15.70 -0.05
N LEU A 188 13.34 -16.61 -0.79
CA LEU A 188 13.97 -17.35 -1.88
C LEU A 188 14.40 -16.45 -3.04
N ILE A 189 13.60 -15.43 -3.39
CA ILE A 189 13.98 -14.51 -4.46
C ILE A 189 15.13 -13.58 -4.05
N ASN A 190 15.21 -13.16 -2.78
CA ASN A 190 16.36 -12.38 -2.29
C ASN A 190 17.64 -13.22 -2.33
N VAL A 191 17.56 -14.50 -1.94
CA VAL A 191 18.68 -15.43 -2.12
C VAL A 191 19.06 -15.55 -3.60
N ALA A 192 18.08 -15.72 -4.50
CA ALA A 192 18.34 -15.79 -5.94
C ALA A 192 19.00 -14.52 -6.48
N TYR A 193 18.62 -13.32 -6.01
CA TYR A 193 19.28 -12.07 -6.40
C TYR A 193 20.75 -12.05 -5.99
N PHE A 194 21.06 -12.37 -4.72
CA PHE A 194 22.45 -12.38 -4.24
C PHE A 194 23.32 -13.47 -4.90
N LEU A 195 22.72 -14.51 -5.46
CA LEU A 195 23.44 -15.54 -6.21
C LEU A 195 23.87 -15.09 -7.61
N VAL A 196 23.17 -14.13 -8.22
CA VAL A 196 23.34 -13.77 -9.65
C VAL A 196 23.83 -12.34 -9.83
N VAL A 197 23.47 -11.43 -8.92
CA VAL A 197 23.75 -10.00 -9.04
C VAL A 197 24.68 -9.57 -7.90
N PRO A 198 25.84 -8.97 -8.21
CA PRO A 198 26.73 -8.41 -7.20
C PRO A 198 26.03 -7.39 -6.30
N ILE A 199 26.36 -7.35 -5.00
CA ILE A 199 25.73 -6.43 -4.05
C ILE A 199 25.86 -4.95 -4.45
N ASP A 200 26.99 -4.55 -5.04
CA ASP A 200 27.20 -3.17 -5.50
C ASP A 200 26.31 -2.82 -6.70
N ASP A 201 26.10 -3.77 -7.61
CA ASP A 201 25.14 -3.61 -8.72
C ASP A 201 23.71 -3.50 -8.17
N ILE A 202 23.35 -4.30 -7.15
CA ILE A 202 22.04 -4.19 -6.47
C ILE A 202 21.88 -2.79 -5.88
N ARG A 203 22.88 -2.30 -5.13
CA ARG A 203 22.89 -0.95 -4.52
C ARG A 203 22.73 0.15 -5.57
N GLY A 204 23.42 0.04 -6.71
CA GLY A 204 23.38 1.04 -7.79
C GLY A 204 22.12 0.98 -8.67
N SER A 205 21.40 -0.13 -8.68
CA SER A 205 20.26 -0.36 -9.60
C SER A 205 18.94 0.29 -9.18
N GLY A 206 18.84 0.76 -7.93
CA GLY A 206 17.59 1.24 -7.35
C GLY A 206 16.49 0.18 -7.44
N GLU A 207 15.38 0.51 -8.09
CA GLU A 207 14.22 -0.38 -8.20
C GLU A 207 14.34 -1.47 -9.30
N LEU A 208 15.42 -1.48 -10.09
CA LEU A 208 15.58 -2.31 -11.29
C LEU A 208 16.35 -3.62 -11.06
N VAL A 209 16.49 -4.08 -9.81
CA VAL A 209 17.22 -5.31 -9.45
C VAL A 209 16.77 -6.53 -10.27
N ALA A 210 15.45 -6.70 -10.48
CA ALA A 210 14.93 -7.82 -11.27
C ALA A 210 15.34 -7.75 -12.75
N ALA A 211 15.45 -6.54 -13.30
CA ALA A 211 15.87 -6.34 -14.67
C ALA A 211 17.35 -6.68 -14.85
N LEU A 212 18.21 -6.27 -13.90
CA LEU A 212 19.62 -6.67 -13.87
C LEU A 212 19.80 -8.19 -13.72
N PHE A 213 19.00 -8.81 -12.86
CA PHE A 213 18.99 -10.25 -12.69
C PHE A 213 18.70 -10.97 -14.03
N PHE A 214 17.68 -10.51 -14.76
CA PHE A 214 17.34 -11.09 -16.05
C PHE A 214 18.38 -10.80 -17.14
N GLU A 215 18.92 -9.59 -17.20
CA GLU A 215 19.97 -9.21 -18.15
C GLU A 215 21.23 -10.06 -17.97
N LYS A 216 21.69 -10.25 -16.72
CA LYS A 216 22.86 -11.11 -16.44
C LYS A 216 22.62 -12.57 -16.82
N LEU A 217 21.40 -13.07 -16.65
CA LEU A 217 21.11 -14.49 -16.85
C LEU A 217 20.75 -14.85 -18.29
N PHE A 218 19.99 -14.01 -18.98
CA PHE A 218 19.43 -14.28 -20.30
C PHE A 218 19.97 -13.35 -21.39
N GLY A 219 20.96 -12.51 -21.05
CA GLY A 219 21.63 -11.61 -21.96
C GLY A 219 20.80 -10.40 -22.38
N GLU A 220 21.41 -9.54 -23.19
CA GLU A 220 20.84 -8.24 -23.58
C GLU A 220 19.59 -8.36 -24.48
N SER A 221 19.50 -9.40 -25.32
CA SER A 221 18.39 -9.50 -26.27
C SER A 221 17.07 -9.92 -25.61
N PHE A 222 17.09 -10.96 -24.77
CA PHE A 222 15.88 -11.50 -24.14
C PHE A 222 15.75 -11.04 -22.69
N GLY A 223 16.84 -11.12 -21.92
CA GLY A 223 16.91 -10.76 -20.51
C GLY A 223 16.67 -9.28 -20.23
N ARG A 224 17.20 -8.38 -21.06
CA ARG A 224 17.00 -6.93 -20.87
C ARG A 224 15.68 -6.42 -21.47
N LYS A 225 15.24 -6.96 -22.61
CA LYS A 225 14.11 -6.39 -23.37
C LYS A 225 12.76 -7.05 -23.08
N VAL A 226 12.73 -8.37 -22.82
CA VAL A 226 11.46 -9.12 -22.73
C VAL A 226 11.08 -9.42 -21.28
N LEU A 227 12.00 -9.94 -20.49
CA LEU A 227 11.70 -10.36 -19.11
C LEU A 227 11.35 -9.19 -18.16
N PRO A 228 11.91 -7.97 -18.29
CA PRO A 228 11.52 -6.84 -17.46
C PRO A 228 10.07 -6.39 -17.73
N MET A 229 9.55 -6.62 -18.93
CA MET A 229 8.14 -6.40 -19.24
C MET A 229 7.21 -7.35 -18.47
N ALA A 230 7.68 -8.55 -18.11
CA ALA A 230 6.93 -9.44 -17.23
C ALA A 230 6.78 -8.81 -15.83
N VAL A 231 7.84 -8.19 -15.30
CA VAL A 231 7.79 -7.44 -14.03
C VAL A 231 6.89 -6.21 -14.15
N ALA A 232 6.96 -5.49 -15.27
CA ALA A 232 6.05 -4.38 -15.56
C ALA A 232 4.58 -4.86 -15.56
N SER A 233 4.28 -6.04 -16.12
CA SER A 233 2.92 -6.62 -16.08
C SER A 233 2.45 -6.97 -14.66
N SER A 234 3.37 -7.37 -13.78
CA SER A 234 3.08 -7.59 -12.35
C SER A 234 2.68 -6.28 -11.67
N ALA A 235 3.38 -5.18 -11.97
CA ALA A 235 3.05 -3.85 -11.46
C ALA A 235 1.66 -3.40 -11.92
N ILE A 236 1.28 -3.62 -13.19
CA ILE A 236 -0.10 -3.39 -13.69
C ILE A 236 -1.12 -4.16 -12.86
N GLY A 237 -0.86 -5.44 -12.60
CA GLY A 237 -1.70 -6.31 -11.79
C GLY A 237 -1.91 -5.75 -10.38
N ASN A 238 -0.85 -5.20 -9.76
CA ASN A 238 -0.96 -4.58 -8.45
C ASN A 238 -1.77 -3.28 -8.48
N VAL A 239 -1.57 -2.42 -9.48
CA VAL A 239 -2.35 -1.17 -9.64
C VAL A 239 -3.84 -1.46 -9.78
N LEU A 240 -4.23 -2.49 -10.56
CA LEU A 240 -5.63 -2.93 -10.67
C LEU A 240 -6.23 -3.30 -9.31
N VAL A 241 -5.54 -4.16 -8.55
CA VAL A 241 -6.03 -4.64 -7.24
C VAL A 241 -6.15 -3.51 -6.23
N VAL A 242 -5.11 -2.69 -6.08
CA VAL A 242 -5.09 -1.62 -5.08
C VAL A 242 -6.08 -0.52 -5.45
N ALA A 243 -6.17 -0.11 -6.71
CA ALA A 243 -7.14 0.90 -7.15
C ALA A 243 -8.59 0.42 -6.90
N PHE A 244 -8.88 -0.85 -7.16
CA PHE A 244 -10.19 -1.45 -6.86
C PHE A 244 -10.52 -1.40 -5.35
N ALA A 245 -9.60 -1.83 -4.50
CA ALA A 245 -9.81 -1.84 -3.05
C ALA A 245 -9.94 -0.42 -2.48
N MET A 246 -9.06 0.50 -2.87
CA MET A 246 -9.05 1.88 -2.38
C MET A 246 -10.26 2.67 -2.86
N ALA A 247 -10.73 2.45 -4.10
CA ALA A 247 -11.96 3.09 -4.58
C ALA A 247 -13.18 2.71 -3.72
N ARG A 248 -13.27 1.47 -3.22
CA ARG A 248 -14.35 1.05 -2.30
C ARG A 248 -14.23 1.68 -0.92
N ILE A 249 -13.03 1.77 -0.37
CA ILE A 249 -12.80 2.47 0.91
C ILE A 249 -13.17 3.95 0.78
N LYS A 250 -12.76 4.60 -0.31
CA LYS A 250 -13.05 6.02 -0.59
C LYS A 250 -14.54 6.25 -0.85
N GLN A 251 -15.22 5.31 -1.52
CA GLN A 251 -16.68 5.32 -1.65
C GLN A 251 -17.37 5.25 -0.29
N GLU A 252 -16.91 4.38 0.62
CA GLU A 252 -17.48 4.28 1.97
C GLU A 252 -17.21 5.52 2.82
N ILE A 253 -16.02 6.13 2.69
CA ILE A 253 -15.72 7.45 3.29
C ILE A 253 -16.68 8.52 2.75
N ALA A 254 -16.94 8.53 1.44
CA ALA A 254 -17.89 9.45 0.82
C ALA A 254 -19.31 9.24 1.35
N ARG A 255 -19.76 7.99 1.58
CA ARG A 255 -21.07 7.68 2.15
C ARG A 255 -21.30 8.26 3.53
N GLN A 256 -20.24 8.53 4.30
CA GLN A 256 -20.35 9.13 5.62
C GLN A 256 -20.50 10.65 5.60
N GLY A 257 -20.48 11.27 4.42
CA GLY A 257 -20.64 12.72 4.28
C GLY A 257 -19.40 13.52 4.66
N PHE A 258 -18.24 12.87 4.83
CA PHE A 258 -16.97 13.56 5.09
C PHE A 258 -16.43 14.32 3.90
N LEU A 259 -16.88 14.02 2.69
CA LEU A 259 -16.41 14.64 1.45
C LEU A 259 -17.50 15.55 0.85
N PRO A 260 -17.12 16.67 0.22
CA PRO A 260 -18.06 17.46 -0.56
C PRO A 260 -18.65 16.61 -1.69
N TYR A 261 -19.92 16.86 -2.05
CA TYR A 261 -20.64 16.08 -3.08
C TYR A 261 -20.72 14.57 -2.79
N SER A 262 -20.84 14.20 -1.51
CA SER A 262 -20.94 12.82 -1.04
C SER A 262 -21.96 11.96 -1.79
N SER A 263 -23.11 12.52 -2.19
CA SER A 263 -24.13 11.80 -2.96
C SER A 263 -23.65 11.33 -4.33
N LEU A 264 -22.88 12.17 -5.03
CA LEU A 264 -22.28 11.81 -6.33
C LEU A 264 -21.11 10.84 -6.13
N LEU A 265 -20.23 11.15 -5.17
CA LEU A 265 -19.00 10.38 -4.95
C LEU A 265 -19.24 8.98 -4.36
N SER A 266 -20.37 8.78 -3.67
CA SER A 266 -20.74 7.50 -3.08
C SER A 266 -21.57 6.59 -4.01
N SER A 267 -22.09 7.11 -5.12
CA SER A 267 -22.95 6.34 -6.03
C SER A 267 -22.17 5.23 -6.73
N SER A 268 -22.89 4.17 -7.10
CA SER A 268 -22.36 3.11 -7.98
C SER A 268 -22.92 3.19 -9.41
N ARG A 269 -23.79 4.15 -9.71
CA ARG A 269 -24.33 4.35 -11.07
C ARG A 269 -23.33 5.08 -11.97
N PRO A 270 -23.39 4.87 -13.30
CA PRO A 270 -24.29 3.96 -14.02
C PRO A 270 -23.76 2.52 -14.15
N PHE A 271 -22.45 2.29 -14.02
CA PHE A 271 -21.80 1.01 -14.38
C PHE A 271 -21.73 -0.03 -13.23
N ASN A 272 -22.44 0.20 -12.13
CA ASN A 272 -22.34 -0.59 -10.90
C ASN A 272 -20.91 -0.67 -10.33
N SER A 273 -20.19 0.46 -10.43
CA SER A 273 -18.78 0.62 -10.06
C SER A 273 -18.59 1.91 -9.25
N PRO A 274 -17.69 1.95 -8.25
CA PRO A 274 -17.46 3.13 -7.41
C PRO A 274 -16.67 4.23 -8.15
N LEU A 275 -17.22 4.80 -9.23
CA LEU A 275 -16.56 5.84 -10.04
C LEU A 275 -16.09 7.03 -9.21
N GLY A 276 -16.92 7.52 -8.27
CA GLY A 276 -16.52 8.59 -7.36
C GLY A 276 -15.33 8.23 -6.48
N GLY A 277 -15.29 6.97 -6.00
CA GLY A 277 -14.14 6.43 -5.28
C GLY A 277 -12.87 6.39 -6.12
N PHE A 278 -12.98 6.02 -7.40
CA PHE A 278 -11.86 6.08 -8.35
C PHE A 278 -11.38 7.50 -8.60
N LEU A 279 -12.27 8.49 -8.69
CA LEU A 279 -11.88 9.90 -8.86
C LEU A 279 -11.12 10.43 -7.64
N ILE A 280 -11.62 10.15 -6.42
CA ILE A 280 -10.95 10.49 -5.17
C ILE A 280 -9.58 9.78 -5.09
N HIS A 281 -9.45 8.58 -5.66
CA HIS A 281 -8.19 7.84 -5.74
C HIS A 281 -7.21 8.42 -6.76
N TYR A 282 -7.74 8.83 -7.90
CA TYR A 282 -6.97 9.29 -9.04
C TYR A 282 -6.24 10.60 -8.74
N ILE A 283 -6.91 11.58 -8.11
CA ILE A 283 -6.37 12.94 -7.92
C ILE A 283 -5.06 12.93 -7.12
N PRO A 284 -4.98 12.36 -5.89
CA PRO A 284 -3.72 12.33 -5.14
C PRO A 284 -2.64 11.49 -5.84
N SER A 285 -3.04 10.37 -6.46
CA SER A 285 -2.11 9.52 -7.22
C SER A 285 -1.47 10.28 -8.38
N PHE A 286 -2.26 11.03 -9.14
CA PHE A 286 -1.80 11.86 -10.25
C PHE A 286 -0.88 12.99 -9.77
N LEU A 287 -1.25 13.70 -8.70
CA LEU A 287 -0.42 14.79 -8.17
C LEU A 287 0.95 14.29 -7.73
N VAL A 288 1.02 13.18 -6.99
CA VAL A 288 2.30 12.60 -6.55
C VAL A 288 3.19 12.18 -7.74
N MET A 289 2.62 11.70 -8.84
CA MET A 289 3.39 11.32 -10.02
C MET A 289 3.93 12.53 -10.80
N VAL A 290 3.17 13.63 -10.88
CA VAL A 290 3.52 14.78 -11.74
C VAL A 290 4.43 15.77 -11.04
N LEU A 291 4.34 15.88 -9.70
CA LEU A 291 5.16 16.80 -8.93
C LEU A 291 6.65 16.46 -9.07
N PRO A 292 7.51 17.46 -9.28
CA PRO A 292 8.95 17.27 -9.40
C PRO A 292 9.54 17.03 -8.00
N THR A 293 9.53 15.79 -7.56
CA THR A 293 10.28 15.35 -6.39
C THR A 293 11.36 14.36 -6.86
N GLY A 294 12.50 14.29 -6.16
CA GLY A 294 13.66 13.48 -6.58
C GLY A 294 13.35 11.98 -6.59
N ASP A 295 13.85 11.23 -5.61
CA ASP A 295 13.43 9.83 -5.43
C ASP A 295 12.00 9.77 -4.88
N ILE A 296 11.02 9.93 -5.77
CA ILE A 296 9.59 9.89 -5.44
C ILE A 296 9.21 8.54 -4.84
N TYR A 297 9.81 7.45 -5.33
CA TYR A 297 9.46 6.10 -4.92
C TYR A 297 9.79 5.88 -3.44
N SER A 298 11.05 6.09 -3.03
CA SER A 298 11.45 5.91 -1.63
C SER A 298 10.69 6.85 -0.70
N LEU A 299 10.58 8.13 -1.07
CA LEU A 299 9.89 9.12 -0.24
C LEU A 299 8.42 8.76 -0.01
N VAL A 300 7.72 8.29 -1.05
CA VAL A 300 6.34 7.84 -0.95
C VAL A 300 6.20 6.68 0.03
N LEU A 301 7.08 5.68 -0.07
CA LEU A 301 7.03 4.51 0.82
C LEU A 301 7.34 4.86 2.26
N GLU A 302 8.25 5.81 2.48
CA GLU A 302 8.59 6.29 3.81
C GLU A 302 7.45 7.11 4.44
N ILE A 303 6.78 7.97 3.65
CA ILE A 303 5.60 8.72 4.11
C ILE A 303 4.46 7.77 4.48
N ASP A 304 4.11 6.85 3.57
CA ASP A 304 3.04 5.88 3.80
C ASP A 304 3.38 4.95 4.97
N GLY A 305 4.62 4.45 5.02
CA GLY A 305 5.11 3.61 6.10
C GLY A 305 5.05 4.28 7.46
N TYR A 306 5.49 5.53 7.56
CA TYR A 306 5.48 6.32 8.80
C TYR A 306 4.05 6.65 9.26
N ALA A 307 3.22 7.17 8.36
CA ALA A 307 1.82 7.49 8.66
C ALA A 307 1.01 6.23 9.00
N GLY A 308 1.27 5.12 8.30
CA GLY A 308 0.69 3.81 8.56
C GLY A 308 1.04 3.27 9.95
N GLN A 309 2.23 3.58 10.51
CA GLN A 309 2.54 3.22 11.90
C GLN A 309 1.63 3.93 12.91
N MET A 310 1.16 5.15 12.63
CA MET A 310 0.24 5.87 13.52
C MET A 310 -1.13 5.16 13.56
N ILE A 311 -1.65 4.77 12.41
CA ILE A 311 -2.89 3.98 12.31
C ILE A 311 -2.73 2.63 12.99
N ALA A 312 -1.64 1.92 12.70
CA ALA A 312 -1.40 0.61 13.28
C ALA A 312 -1.21 0.65 14.80
N LEU A 313 -0.57 1.69 15.34
CA LEU A 313 -0.47 1.93 16.77
C LEU A 313 -1.86 2.14 17.38
N ALA A 314 -2.71 2.97 16.75
CA ALA A 314 -4.09 3.18 17.19
C ALA A 314 -4.90 1.87 17.13
N VAL A 315 -4.75 1.05 16.10
CA VAL A 315 -5.42 -0.26 16.01
C VAL A 315 -4.94 -1.20 17.12
N ALA A 316 -3.63 -1.27 17.38
CA ALA A 316 -3.06 -2.15 18.40
C ALA A 316 -3.47 -1.74 19.82
N ILE A 317 -3.40 -0.45 20.15
CA ILE A 317 -3.89 0.08 21.43
C ILE A 317 -5.40 -0.14 21.55
N GLY A 318 -6.15 0.14 20.48
CA GLY A 318 -7.60 -0.05 20.43
C GLY A 318 -8.01 -1.50 20.68
N LEU A 319 -7.23 -2.47 20.17
CA LEU A 319 -7.44 -3.88 20.44
C LEU A 319 -7.27 -4.21 21.93
N VAL A 320 -6.22 -3.71 22.58
CA VAL A 320 -6.00 -3.90 24.03
C VAL A 320 -7.14 -3.23 24.83
N LYS A 321 -7.50 -2.00 24.48
CA LYS A 321 -8.60 -1.26 25.09
C LYS A 321 -9.92 -2.03 25.04
N LEU A 322 -10.31 -2.54 23.87
CA LEU A 322 -11.52 -3.36 23.71
C LEU A 322 -11.47 -4.68 24.49
N ARG A 323 -10.27 -5.23 24.76
CA ARG A 323 -10.16 -6.42 25.62
C ARG A 323 -10.58 -6.14 27.05
N VAL A 324 -10.25 -4.96 27.55
CA VAL A 324 -10.54 -4.52 28.92
C VAL A 324 -11.96 -3.98 29.04
N GLU A 325 -12.37 -3.08 28.15
CA GLU A 325 -13.66 -2.36 28.26
C GLU A 325 -14.86 -3.17 27.78
N ARG A 326 -14.67 -4.11 26.84
CA ARG A 326 -15.74 -4.88 26.20
C ARG A 326 -15.40 -6.38 26.14
N PRO A 327 -15.24 -7.05 27.30
CA PRO A 327 -14.89 -8.47 27.37
C PRO A 327 -16.01 -9.38 26.85
N ASP A 328 -17.25 -8.89 26.83
CA ASP A 328 -18.48 -9.55 26.39
C ASP A 328 -18.53 -9.84 24.87
N LEU A 329 -17.75 -9.12 24.07
CA LEU A 329 -17.75 -9.26 22.62
C LEU A 329 -17.30 -10.66 22.19
N LYS A 330 -18.13 -11.34 21.37
CA LYS A 330 -17.77 -12.62 20.75
C LYS A 330 -16.56 -12.45 19.80
N ARG A 331 -15.49 -13.18 20.09
CA ARG A 331 -14.21 -13.15 19.36
C ARG A 331 -13.95 -14.53 18.74
N PRO A 332 -14.29 -14.76 17.46
CA PRO A 332 -14.03 -16.03 16.77
C PRO A 332 -12.54 -16.39 16.72
N PHE A 333 -11.67 -15.39 16.76
CA PHE A 333 -10.23 -15.54 16.91
C PHE A 333 -9.73 -14.53 17.95
N ARG A 334 -8.64 -14.88 18.65
CA ARG A 334 -7.98 -14.02 19.64
C ARG A 334 -6.51 -13.89 19.27
N ALA A 335 -6.05 -12.65 19.04
CA ALA A 335 -4.63 -12.40 18.86
C ALA A 335 -3.87 -12.63 20.17
N TRP A 336 -2.64 -13.11 20.09
CA TRP A 336 -1.79 -13.31 21.25
C TRP A 336 -1.35 -11.95 21.84
N LEU A 337 -1.55 -11.72 23.14
CA LEU A 337 -1.27 -10.41 23.77
C LEU A 337 0.20 -9.98 23.60
N PRO A 338 1.20 -10.85 23.83
CA PRO A 338 2.60 -10.51 23.58
C PRO A 338 2.86 -10.01 22.15
N ALA A 339 2.24 -10.61 21.13
CA ALA A 339 2.37 -10.13 19.75
C ALA A 339 1.76 -8.72 19.56
N VAL A 340 0.67 -8.40 20.26
CA VAL A 340 0.06 -7.07 20.23
C VAL A 340 0.98 -6.05 20.91
N PHE A 341 1.57 -6.38 22.07
CA PHE A 341 2.53 -5.51 22.74
C PHE A 341 3.81 -5.32 21.92
N LEU A 342 4.30 -6.37 21.26
CA LEU A 342 5.40 -6.26 20.30
C LEU A 342 5.07 -5.31 19.16
N ARG A 343 3.85 -5.38 18.60
CA ARG A 343 3.39 -4.45 17.56
C ARG A 343 3.36 -3.00 18.05
N ILE A 344 2.91 -2.77 19.28
CA ILE A 344 2.92 -1.44 19.91
C ILE A 344 4.35 -0.92 20.04
N ALA A 345 5.25 -1.72 20.63
CA ALA A 345 6.65 -1.36 20.82
C ALA A 345 7.34 -1.04 19.48
N LEU A 346 7.14 -1.88 18.47
CA LEU A 346 7.67 -1.67 17.12
C LEU A 346 7.12 -0.40 16.47
N SER A 347 5.82 -0.12 16.61
CA SER A 347 5.23 1.12 16.08
C SER A 347 5.85 2.35 16.75
N CYS A 348 5.99 2.33 18.08
CA CYS A 348 6.62 3.43 18.81
C CYS A 348 8.08 3.64 18.41
N ALA A 349 8.85 2.56 18.26
CA ALA A 349 10.24 2.62 17.83
C ALA A 349 10.37 3.25 16.42
N LEU A 350 9.52 2.83 15.48
CA LEU A 350 9.54 3.36 14.11
C LEU A 350 9.04 4.81 14.03
N LEU A 351 8.07 5.20 14.86
CA LEU A 351 7.65 6.60 14.97
C LEU A 351 8.74 7.50 15.56
N ALA A 352 9.65 6.92 16.35
CA ALA A 352 10.83 7.60 16.87
C ALA A 352 12.00 7.70 15.87
N ALA A 353 11.92 7.05 14.71
CA ALA A 353 12.98 7.07 13.69
C ALA A 353 13.51 8.48 13.32
N PRO A 354 12.66 9.52 13.17
CA PRO A 354 13.13 10.87 12.84
C PRO A 354 14.13 11.46 13.83
N PHE A 355 14.10 11.03 15.11
CA PHE A 355 15.02 11.49 16.14
C PHE A 355 16.42 10.87 16.04
N PHE A 356 16.55 9.78 15.27
CA PHE A 356 17.81 9.05 15.09
C PHE A 356 18.32 9.13 13.64
N ARG A 357 17.83 10.10 12.86
CA ARG A 357 18.24 10.32 11.47
C ARG A 357 19.75 10.67 11.37
N PRO A 358 20.42 10.30 10.27
CA PRO A 358 21.75 10.84 9.97
C PRO A 358 21.76 12.38 9.97
N PRO A 359 22.87 13.04 10.36
CA PRO A 359 22.92 14.51 10.47
C PRO A 359 22.49 15.24 9.19
N ASP A 360 22.89 14.71 8.04
CA ASP A 360 22.71 15.33 6.72
C ASP A 360 21.34 15.04 6.07
N GLU A 361 20.54 14.14 6.65
CA GLU A 361 19.26 13.73 6.07
C GLU A 361 18.07 14.39 6.75
N THR A 362 17.22 15.09 6.01
CA THR A 362 15.98 15.66 6.56
C THR A 362 14.90 14.59 6.72
N ALA A 363 14.19 14.57 7.86
CA ALA A 363 13.05 13.69 8.10
C ALA A 363 11.76 14.18 7.40
N THR A 364 11.85 14.50 6.11
CA THR A 364 10.75 15.04 5.29
C THR A 364 9.53 14.11 5.33
N TYR A 365 9.75 12.80 5.28
CA TYR A 365 8.67 11.82 5.33
C TYR A 365 7.82 11.93 6.61
N ALA A 366 8.46 12.16 7.76
CA ALA A 366 7.77 12.27 9.04
C ALA A 366 7.04 13.60 9.18
N VAL A 367 7.64 14.70 8.70
CA VAL A 367 6.99 16.02 8.67
C VAL A 367 5.73 15.96 7.81
N VAL A 368 5.80 15.38 6.60
CA VAL A 368 4.64 15.22 5.71
C VAL A 368 3.60 14.30 6.33
N GLY A 369 4.00 13.15 6.88
CA GLY A 369 3.08 12.22 7.55
C GLY A 369 2.34 12.86 8.73
N LEU A 370 3.04 13.59 9.61
CA LEU A 370 2.43 14.32 10.71
C LEU A 370 1.51 15.46 10.22
N SER A 371 1.92 16.17 9.18
CA SER A 371 1.13 17.25 8.58
C SER A 371 -0.21 16.76 8.04
N ILE A 372 -0.27 15.54 7.52
CA ILE A 372 -1.51 14.91 7.04
C ILE A 372 -2.49 14.66 8.20
N PHE A 373 -2.00 14.15 9.34
CA PHE A 373 -2.85 13.99 10.53
C PHE A 373 -3.22 15.33 11.16
N ALA A 374 -2.31 16.31 11.17
CA ALA A 374 -2.59 17.66 11.65
C ALA A 374 -3.68 18.34 10.79
N LEU A 375 -3.58 18.24 9.47
CA LEU A 375 -4.63 18.66 8.53
C LEU A 375 -5.94 17.92 8.83
N GLY A 376 -5.86 16.64 9.18
CA GLY A 376 -6.97 15.83 9.68
C GLY A 376 -7.70 16.43 10.87
N VAL A 377 -6.95 16.84 11.89
CA VAL A 377 -7.49 17.51 13.08
C VAL A 377 -8.09 18.87 12.74
N VAL A 378 -7.41 19.67 11.91
CA VAL A 378 -7.89 20.98 11.48
C VAL A 378 -9.20 20.85 10.70
N TYR A 379 -9.26 19.93 9.74
CA TYR A 379 -10.47 19.66 8.96
C TYR A 379 -11.63 19.22 9.85
N TRP A 380 -11.37 18.30 10.78
CA TRP A 380 -12.36 17.87 11.77
C TRP A 380 -12.86 19.06 12.60
N TYR A 381 -11.97 19.88 13.15
CA TYR A 381 -12.33 21.03 13.98
C TYR A 381 -13.18 22.04 13.21
N MET A 382 -12.78 22.37 11.97
CA MET A 382 -13.49 23.30 11.12
C MET A 382 -14.92 22.82 10.84
N TRP A 383 -15.09 21.57 10.41
CA TRP A 383 -16.39 21.05 9.99
C TRP A 383 -17.32 20.68 11.15
N THR A 384 -16.78 20.14 12.25
CA THR A 384 -17.58 19.60 13.36
C THR A 384 -17.80 20.60 14.50
N ILE A 385 -16.95 21.62 14.63
CA ILE A 385 -17.01 22.60 15.73
C ILE A 385 -17.16 24.03 15.20
N ALA A 386 -16.25 24.51 14.36
CA ALA A 386 -16.20 25.92 13.98
C ALA A 386 -17.40 26.36 13.12
N ILE A 387 -17.68 25.65 12.02
CA ILE A 387 -18.82 25.94 11.13
C ILE A 387 -20.17 25.84 11.88
N PRO A 388 -20.47 24.76 12.63
CA PRO A 388 -21.74 24.69 13.35
C PRO A 388 -21.88 25.77 14.41
N ARG A 389 -20.81 26.11 15.16
CA ARG A 389 -20.83 27.24 16.12
C ARG A 389 -21.08 28.57 15.43
N TRP A 390 -20.45 28.81 14.29
CA TRP A 390 -20.64 30.04 13.52
C TRP A 390 -22.07 30.16 12.96
N ARG A 391 -22.68 29.04 12.56
CA ARG A 391 -24.05 28.98 12.04
C ARG A 391 -25.14 28.85 13.12
N GLY A 392 -24.77 28.70 14.39
CA GLY A 392 -25.72 28.43 15.48
C GLY A 392 -26.40 27.06 15.42
N THR A 393 -25.91 26.16 14.57
CA THR A 393 -26.50 24.83 14.28
C THR A 393 -25.72 23.71 14.96
N LYS A 394 -26.36 22.57 15.22
CA LYS A 394 -25.72 21.32 15.61
C LYS A 394 -25.53 20.41 14.40
N LEU A 395 -24.45 19.63 14.43
CA LEU A 395 -24.19 18.62 13.41
C LEU A 395 -25.02 17.36 13.74
N GLU A 396 -26.03 17.07 12.92
CA GLU A 396 -26.84 15.86 13.01
C GLU A 396 -26.52 14.88 11.87
N GLU A 397 -26.59 13.58 12.19
CA GLU A 397 -26.39 12.49 11.24
C GLU A 397 -27.77 12.00 10.77
N GLU A 398 -28.17 12.35 9.55
CA GLU A 398 -29.38 11.81 8.93
C GLU A 398 -29.01 10.63 8.02
N THR A 399 -29.69 9.49 8.17
CA THR A 399 -29.53 8.39 7.22
C THR A 399 -30.45 8.61 6.04
N HIS A 400 -29.87 8.75 4.84
CA HIS A 400 -30.60 8.84 3.58
C HIS A 400 -30.37 7.58 2.76
N VAL A 401 -31.39 7.12 2.05
CA VAL A 401 -31.27 6.00 1.09
C VAL A 401 -31.31 6.61 -0.31
N LEU A 402 -30.22 6.46 -1.06
CA LEU A 402 -30.16 6.87 -2.46
C LEU A 402 -31.10 6.02 -3.33
N GLU A 403 -31.46 6.51 -4.51
CA GLU A 403 -32.32 5.79 -5.47
C GLU A 403 -31.78 4.42 -5.91
N ASP A 404 -30.49 4.16 -5.71
CA ASP A 404 -29.84 2.87 -5.99
C ASP A 404 -29.87 1.90 -4.79
N GLY A 405 -30.57 2.27 -3.70
CA GLY A 405 -30.67 1.49 -2.47
C GLY A 405 -29.49 1.70 -1.51
N THR A 406 -28.52 2.54 -1.86
CA THR A 406 -27.34 2.80 -1.00
C THR A 406 -27.72 3.70 0.18
N THR A 407 -27.47 3.23 1.40
CA THR A 407 -27.57 4.07 2.62
C THR A 407 -26.36 4.99 2.72
N ILE A 408 -26.60 6.30 2.82
CA ILE A 408 -25.60 7.32 3.10
C ILE A 408 -25.93 8.03 4.42
N THR A 409 -24.91 8.40 5.17
CA THR A 409 -25.04 9.32 6.29
C THR A 409 -24.81 10.73 5.78
N LYS A 410 -25.87 11.54 5.77
CA LYS A 410 -25.79 12.96 5.44
C LYS A 410 -25.61 13.74 6.73
N LEU A 411 -24.49 14.44 6.83
CA LEU A 411 -24.24 15.37 7.93
C LEU A 411 -24.96 16.69 7.61
N ARG A 412 -25.98 17.04 8.40
CA ARG A 412 -26.69 18.31 8.28
C ARG A 412 -26.42 19.21 9.48
N TYR A 413 -26.30 20.49 9.19
CA TYR A 413 -26.33 21.57 10.17
C TYR A 413 -27.79 21.87 10.46
N GLN A 414 -28.31 21.47 11.63
CA GLN A 414 -29.66 21.77 12.09
C GLN A 414 -29.67 22.80 13.21
#